data_AF-A0A7J4UR69-F1
#
_entry.id   AF-A0A7J4UR69-F1
#
_cell.length_a   1.000
_cell.length_b   1.000
_cell.length_c   1.000
_cell.angle_alpha   90.00
_cell.angle_beta   90.00
_cell.angle_gamma   90.00
#
_symmetry.space_group_name_H-M   'P 1'
#
loop_
_entity.id
_entity.type
_entity.pdbx_description
1 polymer ?
#
loop_
_entity_poly.entity_id
_entity_poly.type
_entity_poly.pdbx_seq_one_letter_code
_entity_poly.pdbx_strand_id
1 'polypeptide(L)'
;MVQFGSGYFNPMDRGYEVPTHHGHSHDHDNGAAGSNDVGVSIGELGMSMGLGPIPNVNAISAKLRPGTKKLEFVFLGRQKGSGQGQTPGMYGLKQRQALREMGTANRIDFTTHSTVGVMGLAGMDQQGNFSKASKDQSLHEVQRAIEFAADVAKGGPVVVHTGEFNRSIADSKWNKDTKWAGQFEMHPEEEERATYRVVDTRTGRLIQEAMKNKNVSRPIWNFAKEGEEYEDFDGNMKKAAGHRDEKGNLIYMDYFGKRIEARLRVPLYNEDEGKFETEQLKWADLQREAQDMTRDARNIWKKWKRGELSDSKFQDSYWKRFKDVTSADEIEVKPEEAYVVSTLETSAANARGWAHHYGAGFKESVETLKKLRKAFTFYEKLEGITSEEEKWKLMKEDGRRFTDLIPADTKLPTVLLKKLIQEQEGRMKQAQESGASQWAQTEEQIETIRHIQSAETYAYSEATDAYARLGMNAMRHTDKLKAQGDSKKPLAVALENLFPESYGSHPDEIVDLVKGSRKRMQEMLVQNGMNKEKAMKRATEHLTITFDTGHINMWR
;
A
#
# COMPACT_ATOMS: atom_id res chain seq x y z
N MET A 1 -34.78 7.79 -53.26
CA MET A 1 -34.82 7.88 -51.79
C MET A 1 -36.16 8.52 -51.45
N VAL A 2 -37.10 7.76 -50.90
CA VAL A 2 -38.43 8.28 -50.56
C VAL A 2 -38.33 8.96 -49.19
N GLN A 3 -38.46 10.27 -49.18
CA GLN A 3 -38.47 11.06 -47.95
C GLN A 3 -39.86 10.93 -47.32
N PHE A 4 -39.98 10.09 -46.30
CA PHE A 4 -41.19 10.05 -45.47
C PHE A 4 -41.15 11.25 -44.53
N GLY A 5 -41.68 12.39 -44.97
CA GLY A 5 -42.01 13.50 -44.07
C GLY A 5 -43.16 13.05 -43.17
N SER A 6 -42.90 12.84 -41.89
CA SER A 6 -43.92 12.39 -40.93
C SER A 6 -44.94 13.49 -40.57
N GLY A 7 -44.75 14.72 -41.05
CA GLY A 7 -45.61 15.85 -40.69
C GLY A 7 -45.70 16.06 -39.18
N TYR A 8 -44.66 15.67 -38.43
CA TYR A 8 -44.67 15.74 -36.98
C TYR A 8 -44.54 17.20 -36.53
N PHE A 9 -45.66 17.79 -36.14
CA PHE A 9 -45.75 19.10 -35.49
C PHE A 9 -46.16 18.89 -34.04
N ASN A 10 -45.38 19.40 -33.09
CA ASN A 10 -45.67 19.31 -31.66
C ASN A 10 -46.35 20.61 -31.17
N PRO A 11 -47.36 20.55 -30.29
CA PRO A 11 -47.85 21.72 -29.56
C PRO A 11 -46.76 22.51 -28.81
N MET A 12 -45.62 21.90 -28.47
CA MET A 12 -44.43 22.55 -27.90
C MET A 12 -43.65 23.40 -28.92
N ASP A 13 -43.89 23.22 -30.22
CA ASP A 13 -43.34 24.06 -31.30
C ASP A 13 -44.16 25.37 -31.48
N ARG A 14 -45.24 25.55 -30.70
CA ARG A 14 -46.07 26.76 -30.73
C ARG A 14 -45.32 27.93 -30.10
N GLY A 15 -44.89 28.86 -30.95
CA GLY A 15 -44.24 30.10 -30.54
C GLY A 15 -43.12 30.56 -31.47
N TYR A 16 -42.75 29.74 -32.45
CA TYR A 16 -41.68 30.02 -33.40
C TYR A 16 -42.16 30.20 -34.85
N GLU A 17 -43.43 30.59 -35.02
CA GLU A 17 -43.90 31.09 -36.30
C GLU A 17 -43.37 32.53 -36.49
N VAL A 18 -42.29 32.66 -37.27
CA VAL A 18 -41.98 33.94 -37.91
C VAL A 18 -43.18 34.30 -38.81
N PRO A 19 -43.74 35.53 -38.72
CA PRO A 19 -44.90 35.89 -39.51
C PRO A 19 -44.58 35.72 -40.99
N THR A 20 -45.48 35.02 -41.67
CA THR A 20 -45.50 34.88 -43.12
C THR A 20 -45.59 36.25 -43.78
N HIS A 21 -44.46 36.74 -44.29
CA HIS A 21 -44.45 37.79 -45.29
C HIS A 21 -43.86 37.27 -46.60
N HIS A 22 -44.71 37.37 -47.62
CA HIS A 22 -44.42 37.09 -49.02
C HIS A 22 -43.16 37.83 -49.47
N GLY A 23 -42.12 37.08 -49.81
CA GLY A 23 -40.92 37.60 -50.44
C GLY A 23 -40.10 36.45 -51.00
N HIS A 24 -40.07 36.33 -52.33
CA HIS A 24 -39.17 35.41 -53.01
C HIS A 24 -37.72 35.80 -52.71
N SER A 25 -36.99 34.99 -51.94
CA SER A 25 -35.53 34.96 -51.99
C SER A 25 -35.04 33.51 -51.95
N HIS A 26 -34.36 33.12 -53.02
CA HIS A 26 -33.51 31.94 -53.04
C HIS A 26 -32.26 32.27 -52.23
N ASP A 27 -32.25 31.94 -50.94
CA ASP A 27 -31.01 31.82 -50.19
C ASP A 27 -31.06 30.55 -49.35
N HIS A 28 -30.13 29.65 -49.67
CA HIS A 28 -29.85 28.45 -48.90
C HIS A 28 -29.00 28.87 -47.70
N ASP A 29 -29.65 29.26 -46.60
CA ASP A 29 -28.96 29.28 -45.32
C ASP A 29 -29.84 28.70 -44.20
N ASN A 30 -29.28 27.70 -43.53
CA ASN A 30 -29.94 26.87 -42.53
C ASN A 30 -30.02 27.63 -41.21
N GLY A 31 -31.05 28.45 -41.05
CA GLY A 31 -31.37 29.12 -39.80
C GLY A 31 -32.29 28.29 -38.92
N ALA A 32 -31.72 27.46 -38.05
CA ALA A 32 -32.39 26.86 -36.89
C ALA A 32 -32.74 27.95 -35.85
N ALA A 33 -33.72 28.80 -36.16
CA ALA A 33 -34.20 29.84 -35.26
C ALA A 33 -35.66 29.56 -34.91
N GLY A 34 -35.91 28.49 -34.15
CA GLY A 34 -37.28 28.13 -33.83
C GLY A 34 -37.56 27.01 -32.83
N SER A 35 -36.60 26.57 -32.00
CA SER A 35 -36.89 25.44 -31.10
C SER A 35 -36.22 25.50 -29.73
N ASN A 36 -35.40 26.53 -29.43
CA ASN A 36 -34.46 26.49 -28.30
C ASN A 36 -33.65 25.17 -28.24
N ASP A 37 -33.49 24.50 -29.38
CA ASP A 37 -32.69 23.28 -29.49
C ASP A 37 -31.24 23.64 -29.18
N VAL A 38 -30.67 22.93 -28.21
CA VAL A 38 -29.26 23.07 -27.82
C VAL A 38 -28.29 22.56 -28.90
N GLY A 39 -28.82 22.12 -30.05
CA GLY A 39 -28.05 21.66 -31.20
C GLY A 39 -27.45 20.27 -30.98
N VAL A 40 -28.02 19.49 -30.05
CA VAL A 40 -27.53 18.14 -29.70
C VAL A 40 -28.50 17.11 -30.25
N SER A 41 -28.07 16.39 -31.28
CA SER A 41 -28.85 15.33 -31.88
C SER A 41 -28.82 14.03 -31.05
N ILE A 42 -29.86 13.20 -31.16
CA ILE A 42 -29.91 11.89 -30.48
C ILE A 42 -28.76 10.95 -30.86
N GLY A 43 -28.13 11.17 -32.02
CA GLY A 43 -26.95 10.42 -32.46
C GLY A 43 -25.66 10.82 -31.74
N GLU A 44 -25.59 12.04 -31.22
CA GLU A 44 -24.45 12.54 -30.45
C GLU A 44 -24.52 12.10 -28.99
N LEU A 45 -25.73 11.81 -28.50
CA LEU A 45 -25.98 11.24 -27.18
C LEU A 45 -25.69 9.74 -27.18
N GLY A 46 -24.83 9.32 -26.25
CA GLY A 46 -24.63 7.91 -25.91
C GLY A 46 -25.61 7.44 -24.84
N MET A 47 -25.87 6.14 -24.80
CA MET A 47 -26.67 5.53 -23.74
C MET A 47 -25.92 4.36 -23.11
N SER A 48 -25.84 4.35 -21.78
CA SER A 48 -25.37 3.20 -21.02
C SER A 48 -26.54 2.30 -20.67
N MET A 49 -26.36 0.99 -20.85
CA MET A 49 -27.42 0.02 -20.60
C MET A 49 -26.91 -1.16 -19.79
N GLY A 50 -27.47 -1.29 -18.59
CA GLY A 50 -27.43 -2.54 -17.84
C GLY A 50 -28.22 -3.60 -18.59
N LEU A 51 -27.60 -4.76 -18.83
CA LEU A 51 -28.11 -5.79 -19.73
C LEU A 51 -29.31 -6.61 -19.20
N GLY A 52 -29.98 -6.12 -18.16
CA GLY A 52 -31.17 -6.74 -17.55
C GLY A 52 -30.91 -8.11 -16.93
N PRO A 53 -31.96 -8.83 -16.49
CA PRO A 53 -31.80 -10.10 -15.80
C PRO A 53 -31.45 -11.30 -16.72
N ILE A 54 -31.74 -11.19 -18.01
CA ILE A 54 -31.54 -12.27 -19.00
C ILE A 54 -30.78 -11.70 -20.21
N PRO A 55 -29.72 -12.36 -20.72
CA PRO A 55 -28.99 -11.92 -21.90
C PRO A 55 -29.94 -11.81 -23.12
N ASN A 56 -30.40 -10.59 -23.41
CA ASN A 56 -31.49 -10.36 -24.35
C ASN A 56 -31.08 -9.41 -25.48
N VAL A 57 -30.60 -9.99 -26.58
CA VAL A 57 -30.25 -9.26 -27.81
C VAL A 57 -31.43 -8.45 -28.36
N ASN A 58 -32.68 -8.91 -28.18
CA ASN A 58 -33.85 -8.18 -28.66
C ASN A 58 -34.12 -6.89 -27.88
N ALA A 59 -33.83 -6.88 -26.57
CA ALA A 59 -33.94 -5.67 -25.76
C ALA A 59 -32.98 -4.59 -26.25
N ILE A 60 -31.76 -4.99 -26.63
CA ILE A 60 -30.75 -4.10 -27.21
C ILE A 60 -31.29 -3.52 -28.53
N SER A 61 -31.80 -4.36 -29.43
CA SER A 61 -32.42 -3.91 -30.70
C SER A 61 -33.53 -2.87 -30.48
N ALA A 62 -34.42 -3.08 -29.51
CA ALA A 62 -35.49 -2.14 -29.20
C ALA A 62 -34.96 -0.77 -28.74
N LYS A 63 -33.87 -0.76 -27.98
CA LYS A 63 -33.21 0.44 -27.46
C LYS A 63 -32.43 1.23 -28.51
N LEU A 64 -32.14 0.63 -29.66
CA LEU A 64 -31.47 1.31 -30.78
C LEU A 64 -32.44 2.04 -31.71
N ARG A 65 -33.73 1.71 -31.66
CA ARG A 65 -34.78 2.33 -32.50
C ARG A 65 -34.88 3.86 -32.39
N PRO A 66 -34.65 4.50 -31.21
CA PRO A 66 -34.67 5.96 -31.10
C PRO A 66 -33.58 6.68 -31.90
N GLY A 67 -32.61 5.97 -32.49
CA GLY A 67 -31.59 6.55 -33.35
C GLY A 67 -30.22 6.77 -32.70
N THR A 68 -30.04 6.38 -31.45
CA THR A 68 -28.76 6.41 -30.72
C THR A 68 -27.64 5.73 -31.51
N LYS A 69 -26.48 6.39 -31.63
CA LYS A 69 -25.31 5.89 -32.37
C LYS A 69 -24.18 5.37 -31.49
N LYS A 70 -24.26 5.58 -30.17
CA LYS A 70 -23.28 5.09 -29.20
C LYS A 70 -24.01 4.37 -28.07
N LEU A 71 -23.64 3.13 -27.81
CA LEU A 71 -24.25 2.33 -26.75
C LEU A 71 -23.16 1.66 -25.91
N GLU A 72 -23.23 1.85 -24.59
CA GLU A 72 -22.35 1.20 -23.65
C GLU A 72 -23.02 -0.01 -22.99
N PHE A 73 -22.33 -1.14 -23.03
CA PHE A 73 -22.74 -2.34 -22.30
C PHE A 73 -22.21 -2.28 -20.88
N VAL A 74 -23.11 -2.20 -19.90
CA VAL A 74 -22.75 -2.20 -18.48
C VAL A 74 -23.00 -3.58 -17.87
N PHE A 75 -21.94 -4.18 -17.34
CA PHE A 75 -22.01 -5.43 -16.59
C PHE A 75 -22.20 -5.14 -15.10
N LEU A 76 -23.26 -5.66 -14.50
CA LEU A 76 -23.51 -5.49 -13.06
C LEU A 76 -23.05 -6.70 -12.23
N GLY A 77 -22.79 -7.85 -12.87
CA GLY A 77 -22.38 -9.08 -12.23
C GLY A 77 -20.86 -9.21 -12.08
N ARG A 78 -20.44 -10.15 -11.22
CA ARG A 78 -19.04 -10.59 -11.08
C ARG A 78 -18.95 -12.11 -11.18
N GLN A 79 -17.76 -12.63 -11.45
CA GLN A 79 -17.47 -14.07 -11.52
C GLN A 79 -18.41 -14.81 -12.49
N LYS A 80 -19.18 -15.79 -12.00
CA LYS A 80 -20.14 -16.58 -12.79
C LYS A 80 -21.39 -15.77 -13.21
N GLY A 81 -21.60 -14.60 -12.61
CA GLY A 81 -22.82 -13.81 -12.79
C GLY A 81 -24.04 -14.43 -12.11
N SER A 82 -25.17 -13.75 -12.24
CA SER A 82 -26.48 -14.20 -11.77
C SER A 82 -27.57 -13.69 -12.71
N GLY A 83 -28.81 -14.13 -12.49
CA GLY A 83 -29.97 -13.59 -13.21
C GLY A 83 -30.29 -12.14 -12.87
N GLN A 84 -29.55 -11.44 -12.01
CA GLN A 84 -29.69 -9.99 -11.76
C GLN A 84 -28.41 -9.21 -12.07
N GLY A 85 -27.27 -9.89 -12.11
CA GLY A 85 -25.98 -9.31 -12.44
C GLY A 85 -25.29 -10.13 -13.53
N GLN A 86 -25.41 -9.67 -14.78
CA GLN A 86 -24.77 -10.35 -15.90
C GLN A 86 -23.27 -10.07 -15.95
N THR A 87 -22.53 -11.05 -16.46
CA THR A 87 -21.10 -10.92 -16.76
C THR A 87 -20.85 -11.12 -18.26
N PRO A 88 -19.71 -10.63 -18.80
CA PRO A 88 -19.39 -10.82 -20.21
C PRO A 88 -19.42 -12.29 -20.66
N GLY A 89 -19.03 -13.22 -19.76
CA GLY A 89 -19.00 -14.66 -20.03
C GLY A 89 -20.37 -15.32 -20.18
N MET A 90 -21.47 -14.67 -19.76
CA MET A 90 -22.83 -15.19 -19.93
C MET A 90 -23.34 -15.05 -21.37
N TYR A 91 -22.69 -14.23 -22.19
CA TYR A 91 -23.03 -14.06 -23.59
C TYR A 91 -22.34 -15.11 -24.44
N GLY A 92 -23.09 -16.08 -24.96
CA GLY A 92 -22.56 -17.11 -25.86
C GLY A 92 -22.16 -16.56 -27.23
N LEU A 93 -21.43 -17.37 -28.01
CA LEU A 93 -20.93 -16.99 -29.34
C LEU A 93 -22.02 -16.40 -30.25
N LYS A 94 -23.17 -17.07 -30.36
CA LYS A 94 -24.28 -16.62 -31.23
C LYS A 94 -24.86 -15.27 -30.79
N GLN A 95 -24.93 -15.01 -29.49
CA GLN A 95 -25.43 -13.74 -28.98
C GLN A 95 -24.44 -12.62 -29.28
N ARG A 96 -23.14 -12.84 -29.03
CA ARG A 96 -22.09 -11.86 -29.35
C ARG A 96 -22.00 -11.56 -30.85
N GLN A 97 -22.14 -12.58 -31.70
CA GLN A 97 -22.24 -12.41 -33.15
C GLN A 97 -23.45 -11.56 -33.53
N ALA A 98 -24.63 -11.84 -32.97
CA ALA A 98 -25.83 -11.05 -33.24
C ALA A 98 -25.68 -9.58 -32.81
N LEU A 99 -25.02 -9.32 -31.68
CA LEU A 99 -24.70 -7.95 -31.25
C LEU A 99 -23.79 -7.25 -32.26
N ARG A 100 -22.72 -7.91 -32.70
CA ARG A 100 -21.78 -7.38 -33.68
C ARG A 100 -22.47 -7.04 -35.01
N GLU A 101 -23.31 -7.95 -35.50
CA GLU A 101 -24.09 -7.75 -36.73
C GLU A 101 -25.08 -6.60 -36.57
N MET A 102 -25.75 -6.50 -35.43
CA MET A 102 -26.66 -5.41 -35.10
C MET A 102 -25.95 -4.04 -35.08
N GLY A 103 -24.77 -3.96 -34.45
CA GLY A 103 -23.97 -2.73 -34.44
C GLY A 103 -23.52 -2.33 -35.84
N THR A 104 -23.16 -3.30 -36.68
CA THR A 104 -22.77 -3.05 -38.07
C THR A 104 -23.95 -2.56 -38.91
N ALA A 105 -25.10 -3.25 -38.84
CA ALA A 105 -26.30 -2.92 -39.61
C ALA A 105 -26.85 -1.53 -39.27
N ASN A 106 -26.80 -1.14 -37.99
CA ASN A 106 -27.36 0.12 -37.50
C ASN A 106 -26.33 1.26 -37.42
N ARG A 107 -25.05 0.97 -37.75
CA ARG A 107 -23.91 1.90 -37.64
C ARG A 107 -23.77 2.47 -36.23
N ILE A 108 -23.70 1.57 -35.26
CA ILE A 108 -23.55 1.91 -33.84
C ILE A 108 -22.16 1.54 -33.36
N ASP A 109 -21.59 2.42 -32.56
CA ASP A 109 -20.38 2.15 -31.80
C ASP A 109 -20.76 1.61 -30.42
N PHE A 110 -20.29 0.39 -30.15
CA PHE A 110 -20.38 -0.17 -28.81
C PHE A 110 -19.15 0.22 -27.99
N THR A 111 -19.39 0.49 -26.70
CA THR A 111 -18.36 0.52 -25.66
C THR A 111 -18.73 -0.48 -24.58
N THR A 112 -17.79 -0.77 -23.70
CA THR A 112 -18.02 -1.74 -22.62
C THR A 112 -17.63 -1.09 -21.31
N HIS A 113 -18.55 -1.05 -20.36
CA HIS A 113 -18.22 -0.80 -18.97
C HIS A 113 -17.94 -2.15 -18.30
N SER A 114 -16.77 -2.28 -17.67
CA SER A 114 -16.47 -3.44 -16.84
C SER A 114 -17.43 -3.54 -15.66
N THR A 115 -17.31 -4.59 -14.85
CA THR A 115 -18.24 -4.75 -13.73
C THR A 115 -18.17 -3.58 -12.75
N VAL A 116 -19.30 -2.94 -12.46
CA VAL A 116 -19.37 -1.85 -11.46
C VAL A 116 -18.99 -2.33 -10.05
N GLY A 117 -18.97 -3.64 -9.82
CA GLY A 117 -18.53 -4.23 -8.57
C GLY A 117 -17.01 -4.34 -8.43
N VAL A 118 -16.22 -3.94 -9.42
CA VAL A 118 -14.78 -3.71 -9.29
C VAL A 118 -14.58 -2.24 -8.92
N MET A 119 -14.07 -2.00 -7.72
CA MET A 119 -13.88 -0.68 -7.11
C MET A 119 -12.38 -0.47 -6.94
N GLY A 120 -11.73 0.06 -7.97
CA GLY A 120 -10.28 0.11 -8.07
C GLY A 120 -9.62 -1.26 -8.31
N LEU A 121 -8.31 -1.23 -8.56
CA LEU A 121 -7.49 -2.39 -8.90
C LEU A 121 -6.28 -2.61 -7.97
N ALA A 122 -6.12 -1.78 -6.93
CA ALA A 122 -5.12 -1.97 -5.89
C ALA A 122 -5.30 -3.27 -5.07
N GLY A 123 -6.51 -3.87 -5.11
CA GLY A 123 -6.82 -5.11 -4.40
C GLY A 123 -7.20 -4.92 -2.92
N MET A 124 -7.66 -3.72 -2.57
CA MET A 124 -8.16 -3.39 -1.23
C MET A 124 -9.44 -4.19 -0.90
N ASP A 125 -9.53 -4.72 0.31
CA ASP A 125 -10.76 -5.30 0.87
C ASP A 125 -11.53 -4.28 1.72
N GLN A 126 -12.69 -4.69 2.26
CA GLN A 126 -13.52 -3.82 3.10
C GLN A 126 -12.84 -3.40 4.41
N GLN A 127 -11.84 -4.16 4.87
CA GLN A 127 -11.08 -3.85 6.08
C GLN A 127 -9.87 -2.95 5.79
N GLY A 128 -9.62 -2.62 4.52
CA GLY A 128 -8.47 -1.82 4.09
C GLY A 128 -7.17 -2.62 3.93
N ASN A 129 -7.22 -3.95 3.99
CA ASN A 129 -6.07 -4.77 3.64
C ASN A 129 -6.00 -4.94 2.12
N PHE A 130 -4.80 -5.14 1.61
CA PHE A 130 -4.56 -5.41 0.20
C PHE A 130 -4.21 -6.87 0.02
N SER A 131 -4.80 -7.52 -0.98
CA SER A 131 -4.45 -8.89 -1.32
C SER A 131 -4.30 -9.09 -2.82
N LYS A 132 -3.28 -9.86 -3.19
CA LYS A 132 -3.05 -10.27 -4.59
C LYS A 132 -4.25 -11.04 -5.14
N ALA A 133 -4.89 -11.87 -4.32
CA ALA A 133 -6.09 -12.60 -4.72
C ALA A 133 -7.25 -11.67 -5.13
N SER A 134 -7.52 -10.60 -4.37
CA SER A 134 -8.55 -9.61 -4.71
C SER A 134 -8.20 -8.82 -5.98
N LYS A 135 -6.92 -8.40 -6.10
CA LYS A 135 -6.39 -7.74 -7.30
C LYS A 135 -6.53 -8.64 -8.53
N ASP A 136 -6.11 -9.90 -8.46
CA ASP A 136 -6.17 -10.86 -9.56
C ASP A 136 -7.62 -11.17 -9.97
N GLN A 137 -8.52 -11.28 -9.00
CA GLN A 137 -9.94 -11.42 -9.29
C GLN A 137 -10.46 -10.22 -10.07
N SER A 138 -10.13 -8.99 -9.65
CA SER A 138 -10.56 -7.76 -10.31
C SER A 138 -9.95 -7.62 -11.71
N LEU A 139 -8.67 -7.99 -11.87
CA LEU A 139 -8.01 -8.09 -13.18
C LEU A 139 -8.75 -9.06 -14.11
N HIS A 140 -9.13 -10.24 -13.63
CA HIS A 140 -9.88 -11.20 -14.43
C HIS A 140 -11.25 -10.68 -14.85
N GLU A 141 -11.96 -9.95 -13.99
CA GLU A 141 -13.24 -9.32 -14.37
C GLU A 141 -13.06 -8.34 -15.53
N VAL A 142 -12.06 -7.45 -15.44
CA VAL A 142 -11.80 -6.46 -16.49
C VAL A 142 -11.27 -7.11 -17.77
N GLN A 143 -10.43 -8.15 -17.67
CA GLN A 143 -9.98 -8.91 -18.84
C GLN A 143 -11.13 -9.53 -19.62
N ARG A 144 -12.13 -10.09 -18.95
CA ARG A 144 -13.33 -10.61 -19.63
C ARG A 144 -14.12 -9.50 -20.34
N ALA A 145 -14.16 -8.29 -19.77
CA ALA A 145 -14.77 -7.14 -20.42
C ALA A 145 -13.97 -6.71 -21.67
N ILE A 146 -12.63 -6.74 -21.62
CA ILE A 146 -11.75 -6.47 -22.77
C ILE A 146 -11.97 -7.51 -23.87
N GLU A 147 -12.05 -8.79 -23.53
CA GLU A 147 -12.31 -9.88 -24.49
C GLU A 147 -13.68 -9.73 -25.16
N PHE A 148 -14.71 -9.40 -24.38
CA PHE A 148 -16.04 -9.12 -24.92
C PHE A 148 -16.05 -7.89 -25.82
N ALA A 149 -15.40 -6.80 -25.42
CA ALA A 149 -15.25 -5.61 -26.24
C ALA A 149 -14.50 -5.91 -27.55
N ALA A 150 -13.47 -6.76 -27.51
CA ALA A 150 -12.75 -7.18 -28.69
C ALA A 150 -13.64 -7.92 -29.69
N ASP A 151 -14.50 -8.82 -29.22
CA ASP A 151 -15.39 -9.64 -30.06
C ASP A 151 -16.60 -8.83 -30.59
N VAL A 152 -17.25 -8.07 -29.72
CA VAL A 152 -18.53 -7.38 -30.02
C VAL A 152 -18.31 -5.97 -30.55
N ALA A 153 -17.51 -5.15 -29.85
CA ALA A 153 -17.29 -3.75 -30.21
C ALA A 153 -16.20 -3.57 -31.29
N LYS A 154 -15.27 -4.54 -31.40
CA LYS A 154 -14.11 -4.50 -32.31
C LYS A 154 -13.20 -3.27 -32.11
N GLY A 155 -13.16 -2.75 -30.88
CA GLY A 155 -12.39 -1.57 -30.50
C GLY A 155 -13.15 -0.65 -29.56
N GLY A 156 -12.44 0.29 -28.94
CA GLY A 156 -13.02 1.35 -28.12
C GLY A 156 -12.67 1.25 -26.64
N PRO A 157 -13.18 2.20 -25.84
CA PRO A 157 -12.94 2.22 -24.41
C PRO A 157 -13.65 1.03 -23.73
N VAL A 158 -12.91 0.44 -22.79
CA VAL A 158 -13.39 -0.46 -21.76
C VAL A 158 -13.29 0.30 -20.45
N VAL A 159 -14.43 0.80 -19.96
CA VAL A 159 -14.51 1.68 -18.80
C VAL A 159 -14.34 0.87 -17.51
N VAL A 160 -13.53 1.39 -16.60
CA VAL A 160 -13.22 0.77 -15.30
C VAL A 160 -13.26 1.85 -14.25
N HIS A 161 -14.07 1.64 -13.21
CA HIS A 161 -14.05 2.52 -12.04
C HIS A 161 -12.66 2.51 -11.38
N THR A 162 -12.21 3.71 -11.03
CA THR A 162 -11.16 3.92 -10.04
C THR A 162 -11.74 3.80 -8.62
N GLY A 163 -10.98 4.23 -7.62
CA GLY A 163 -11.32 4.06 -6.22
C GLY A 163 -10.33 3.14 -5.52
N GLU A 164 -9.04 3.43 -5.70
CA GLU A 164 -7.95 2.52 -5.35
C GLU A 164 -7.81 2.29 -3.85
N PHE A 165 -8.04 3.34 -3.07
CA PHE A 165 -7.98 3.34 -1.62
C PHE A 165 -8.72 4.56 -1.08
N ASN A 166 -9.20 4.47 0.16
CA ASN A 166 -9.80 5.61 0.85
C ASN A 166 -8.70 6.58 1.26
N ARG A 167 -8.97 7.88 1.13
CA ARG A 167 -8.06 8.96 1.55
C ARG A 167 -8.84 10.13 2.16
N SER A 168 -8.15 10.96 2.94
CA SER A 168 -8.70 12.23 3.42
C SER A 168 -8.73 13.25 2.28
N ILE A 169 -9.90 13.83 2.04
CA ILE A 169 -10.12 14.91 1.06
C ILE A 169 -9.43 16.18 1.54
N ALA A 170 -9.65 16.56 2.81
CA ALA A 170 -8.98 17.69 3.43
C ALA A 170 -7.44 17.64 3.32
N ASP A 171 -6.85 16.45 3.40
CA ASP A 171 -5.39 16.29 3.35
C ASP A 171 -4.76 16.15 1.97
N SER A 172 -5.58 16.02 0.94
CA SER A 172 -5.10 15.79 -0.42
C SER A 172 -4.31 16.99 -0.93
N LYS A 173 -3.21 16.73 -1.65
CA LYS A 173 -2.28 17.78 -2.12
C LYS A 173 -2.98 18.88 -2.93
N TRP A 174 -3.89 18.48 -3.83
CA TRP A 174 -4.68 19.39 -4.66
C TRP A 174 -5.63 20.28 -3.84
N ASN A 175 -5.96 19.90 -2.60
CA ASN A 175 -6.81 20.66 -1.68
C ASN A 175 -6.00 21.57 -0.73
N LYS A 176 -4.66 21.58 -0.82
CA LYS A 176 -3.78 22.43 0.00
C LYS A 176 -3.09 23.53 -0.79
N ASP A 177 -2.70 23.23 -2.03
CA ASP A 177 -1.78 24.07 -2.80
C ASP A 177 -2.45 24.79 -3.99
N THR A 178 -3.78 24.87 -4.02
CA THR A 178 -4.53 25.44 -5.13
C THR A 178 -5.36 26.66 -4.73
N LYS A 179 -5.88 27.40 -5.72
CA LYS A 179 -6.85 28.49 -5.47
C LYS A 179 -8.14 28.01 -4.78
N TRP A 180 -8.37 26.71 -4.73
CA TRP A 180 -9.50 26.05 -4.07
C TRP A 180 -9.06 25.33 -2.79
N ALA A 181 -7.93 25.73 -2.20
CA ALA A 181 -7.45 25.11 -0.98
C ALA A 181 -8.49 25.20 0.15
N GLY A 182 -8.71 24.08 0.84
CA GLY A 182 -9.65 23.96 1.96
C GLY A 182 -11.12 24.09 1.58
N GLN A 183 -11.48 23.96 0.29
CA GLN A 183 -12.88 24.06 -0.14
C GLN A 183 -13.65 22.76 -0.02
N PHE A 184 -12.95 21.62 0.06
CA PHE A 184 -13.56 20.30 0.10
C PHE A 184 -13.23 19.58 1.40
N GLU A 185 -14.25 19.00 2.02
CA GLU A 185 -14.14 18.11 3.17
C GLU A 185 -15.29 17.11 3.16
N MET A 186 -15.07 15.89 3.65
CA MET A 186 -16.15 14.93 3.86
C MET A 186 -17.06 15.33 5.04
N HIS A 187 -16.47 15.94 6.06
CA HIS A 187 -17.14 16.43 7.26
C HIS A 187 -16.27 17.47 7.99
N PRO A 188 -16.83 18.36 8.83
CA PRO A 188 -16.12 19.51 9.43
C PRO A 188 -14.84 19.21 10.23
N GLU A 189 -14.69 17.98 10.74
CA GLU A 189 -13.51 17.55 11.51
C GLU A 189 -12.60 16.59 10.73
N GLU A 190 -12.69 16.54 9.40
CA GLU A 190 -11.95 15.56 8.58
C GLU A 190 -10.43 15.74 8.72
N GLU A 191 -9.94 16.97 8.65
CA GLU A 191 -8.50 17.23 8.74
C GLU A 191 -7.92 16.81 10.09
N GLU A 192 -8.65 17.02 11.18
CA GLU A 192 -8.21 16.68 12.54
C GLU A 192 -8.28 15.17 12.81
N ARG A 193 -9.28 14.50 12.24
CA ARG A 193 -9.52 13.06 12.41
C ARG A 193 -8.92 12.21 11.29
N ALA A 194 -8.17 12.81 10.38
CA ALA A 194 -7.57 12.11 9.26
C ALA A 194 -6.75 10.92 9.76
N THR A 195 -7.08 9.75 9.22
CA THR A 195 -6.41 8.51 9.53
C THR A 195 -5.53 8.08 8.37
N TYR A 196 -4.32 7.66 8.68
CA TYR A 196 -3.35 7.20 7.72
C TYR A 196 -2.99 5.75 8.01
N ARG A 197 -2.92 4.97 6.96
CA ARG A 197 -2.76 3.52 7.05
C ARG A 197 -1.37 3.13 6.62
N VAL A 198 -0.75 2.21 7.35
CA VAL A 198 0.55 1.63 7.01
C VAL A 198 0.40 0.14 6.85
N VAL A 199 0.97 -0.40 5.77
CA VAL A 199 0.85 -1.81 5.39
C VAL A 199 2.21 -2.50 5.42
N ASP A 200 2.20 -3.81 5.65
CA ASP A 200 3.35 -4.68 5.41
C ASP A 200 3.39 -5.06 3.92
N THR A 201 4.40 -4.57 3.20
CA THR A 201 4.61 -4.82 1.76
C THR A 201 4.69 -6.30 1.38
N ARG A 202 5.03 -7.20 2.31
CA ARG A 202 5.09 -8.65 2.05
C ARG A 202 3.71 -9.28 1.94
N THR A 203 2.79 -8.80 2.76
CA THR A 203 1.47 -9.44 2.95
C THR A 203 0.30 -8.57 2.47
N GLY A 204 0.51 -7.26 2.31
CA GLY A 204 -0.54 -6.27 2.05
C GLY A 204 -1.45 -6.00 3.26
N ARG A 205 -1.15 -6.57 4.43
CA ARG A 205 -1.96 -6.40 5.64
C ARG A 205 -1.69 -5.05 6.28
N LEU A 206 -2.76 -4.43 6.80
CA LEU A 206 -2.68 -3.25 7.62
C LEU A 206 -1.95 -3.58 8.93
N ILE A 207 -0.90 -2.82 9.25
CA ILE A 207 -0.15 -2.94 10.50
C ILE A 207 -0.80 -2.06 11.55
N GLN A 208 -0.99 -0.79 11.21
CA GLN A 208 -1.48 0.21 12.14
C GLN A 208 -2.11 1.39 11.40
N GLU A 209 -3.05 2.03 12.08
CA GLU A 209 -3.63 3.31 11.69
C GLU A 209 -3.03 4.41 12.56
N ALA A 210 -2.40 5.40 11.92
CA ALA A 210 -1.92 6.62 12.54
C ALA A 210 -3.02 7.69 12.46
N MET A 211 -3.30 8.37 13.57
CA MET A 211 -4.28 9.46 13.62
C MET A 211 -3.54 10.74 13.96
N LYS A 212 -3.84 11.85 13.24
CA LYS A 212 -3.17 13.13 13.50
C LYS A 212 -3.37 13.67 14.90
N ASN A 213 -4.57 13.48 15.45
CA ASN A 213 -4.95 13.97 16.78
C ASN A 213 -4.42 13.10 17.93
N LYS A 214 -3.75 11.98 17.64
CA LYS A 214 -3.23 11.08 18.66
C LYS A 214 -1.76 11.36 18.93
N ASN A 215 -1.48 11.86 20.13
CA ASN A 215 -0.10 12.03 20.60
C ASN A 215 0.56 10.68 20.86
N VAL A 216 1.89 10.67 20.71
CA VAL A 216 2.70 9.45 20.78
C VAL A 216 3.78 9.64 21.82
N SER A 217 3.73 8.84 22.88
CA SER A 217 4.73 8.87 23.92
C SER A 217 5.99 8.17 23.45
N ARG A 218 7.13 8.85 23.53
CA ARG A 218 8.44 8.30 23.14
C ARG A 218 9.55 8.71 24.09
N PRO A 219 10.61 7.89 24.21
CA PRO A 219 11.81 8.34 24.87
C PRO A 219 12.44 9.50 24.10
N ILE A 220 12.94 10.49 24.85
CA ILE A 220 13.88 11.47 24.28
C ILE A 220 15.19 10.74 24.04
N TRP A 221 15.75 10.80 22.84
CA TRP A 221 17.01 10.11 22.53
C TRP A 221 18.22 10.90 23.02
N ASN A 222 19.29 10.18 23.39
CA ASN A 222 20.55 10.79 23.79
C ASN A 222 21.33 11.28 22.56
N PHE A 223 21.37 12.61 22.37
CA PHE A 223 22.08 13.27 21.28
C PHE A 223 23.29 14.05 21.79
N ALA A 224 24.30 14.22 20.95
CA ALA A 224 25.41 15.13 21.24
C ALA A 224 24.89 16.56 21.40
N LYS A 225 25.30 17.26 22.46
CA LYS A 225 24.97 18.66 22.72
C LYS A 225 26.01 19.60 22.12
N GLU A 226 25.65 20.85 21.90
CA GLU A 226 26.60 21.84 21.40
C GLU A 226 27.79 21.97 22.36
N GLY A 227 29.00 21.85 21.79
CA GLY A 227 30.26 21.91 22.52
C GLY A 227 30.71 20.59 23.15
N GLU A 228 29.91 19.53 23.09
CA GLU A 228 30.25 18.22 23.63
C GLU A 228 31.25 17.48 22.74
N GLU A 229 32.22 16.81 23.34
CA GLU A 229 33.17 15.96 22.63
C GLU A 229 32.63 14.52 22.55
N TYR A 230 32.71 13.91 21.37
CA TYR A 230 32.25 12.54 21.14
C TYR A 230 33.21 11.77 20.22
N GLU A 231 33.28 10.46 20.41
CA GLU A 231 34.01 9.54 19.52
C GLU A 231 33.11 9.19 18.32
N ASP A 232 33.48 9.60 17.11
CA ASP A 232 32.72 9.31 15.88
C ASP A 232 32.99 7.89 15.37
N PHE A 233 32.28 7.45 14.32
CA PHE A 233 32.42 6.09 13.77
C PHE A 233 33.83 5.73 13.27
N ASP A 234 34.69 6.72 13.05
CA ASP A 234 36.09 6.57 12.66
C ASP A 234 37.04 6.42 13.87
N GLY A 235 36.52 6.49 15.10
CA GLY A 235 37.30 6.45 16.34
C GLY A 235 37.94 7.79 16.71
N ASN A 236 37.72 8.84 15.92
CA ASN A 236 38.27 10.17 16.20
C ASN A 236 37.33 10.96 17.11
N MET A 237 37.91 11.69 18.06
CA MET A 237 37.16 12.65 18.87
C MET A 237 36.79 13.88 18.04
N LYS A 238 35.51 14.27 18.09
CA LYS A 238 34.97 15.45 17.42
C LYS A 238 34.18 16.28 18.42
N LYS A 239 34.12 17.59 18.19
CA LYS A 239 33.31 18.51 18.98
C LYS A 239 32.01 18.80 18.24
N ALA A 240 30.88 18.52 18.86
CA ALA A 240 29.57 18.73 18.26
C ALA A 240 29.24 20.23 18.17
N ALA A 241 28.84 20.69 16.99
CA ALA A 241 28.25 22.02 16.80
C ALA A 241 26.75 22.06 17.17
N GLY A 242 26.19 20.93 17.60
CA GLY A 242 24.79 20.71 17.94
C GLY A 242 24.41 19.25 17.74
N HIS A 243 23.11 18.94 17.68
CA HIS A 243 22.61 17.56 17.54
C HIS A 243 22.82 16.95 16.14
N ARG A 244 23.37 17.71 15.19
CA ARG A 244 23.59 17.28 13.80
C ARG A 244 25.05 17.44 13.39
N ASP A 245 25.53 16.52 12.57
CA ASP A 245 26.84 16.61 11.94
C ASP A 245 26.84 17.59 10.75
N GLU A 246 28.02 17.83 10.17
CA GLU A 246 28.22 18.71 9.00
C GLU A 246 27.39 18.30 7.77
N LYS A 247 26.91 17.06 7.74
CA LYS A 247 26.07 16.50 6.66
C LYS A 247 24.58 16.54 7.02
N GLY A 248 24.23 17.14 8.15
CA GLY A 248 22.86 17.27 8.65
C GLY A 248 22.29 16.01 9.30
N ASN A 249 23.08 14.95 9.51
CA ASN A 249 22.61 13.73 10.17
C ASN A 249 22.63 13.90 11.68
N LEU A 250 21.65 13.32 12.37
CA LEU A 250 21.63 13.32 13.83
C LEU A 250 22.83 12.57 14.41
N ILE A 251 23.36 13.07 15.54
CA ILE A 251 24.48 12.47 16.28
C ILE A 251 23.92 11.80 17.53
N TYR A 252 23.53 10.53 17.40
CA TYR A 252 23.12 9.70 18.54
C TYR A 252 24.36 9.26 19.32
N MET A 253 24.30 9.35 20.65
CA MET A 253 25.41 8.94 21.52
C MET A 253 24.98 7.85 22.49
N ASP A 254 25.89 6.93 22.81
CA ASP A 254 25.76 6.10 24.00
C ASP A 254 26.08 6.89 25.28
N TYR A 255 25.95 6.26 26.44
CA TYR A 255 26.26 6.88 27.74
C TYR A 255 27.78 7.05 27.98
N PHE A 256 28.63 6.66 27.02
CA PHE A 256 30.09 6.74 27.10
C PHE A 256 30.67 7.77 26.11
N GLY A 257 29.82 8.59 25.50
CA GLY A 257 30.25 9.62 24.55
C GLY A 257 30.64 9.07 23.17
N LYS A 258 30.23 7.85 22.81
CA LYS A 258 30.48 7.27 21.49
C LYS A 258 29.27 7.45 20.59
N ARG A 259 29.52 7.87 19.35
CA ARG A 259 28.46 7.93 18.33
C ARG A 259 28.00 6.52 17.96
N ILE A 260 26.70 6.33 17.94
CA ILE A 260 26.05 5.06 17.63
C ILE A 260 25.07 5.20 16.45
N GLU A 261 24.79 4.07 15.80
CA GLU A 261 23.80 4.01 14.72
C GLU A 261 22.38 4.29 15.27
N ALA A 262 21.51 4.87 14.43
CA ALA A 262 20.14 5.22 14.81
C ALA A 262 19.31 4.03 15.36
N ARG A 263 19.63 2.79 14.97
CA ARG A 263 18.97 1.56 15.47
C ARG A 263 19.44 1.10 16.87
N LEU A 264 20.57 1.64 17.32
CA LEU A 264 21.20 1.35 18.62
C LEU A 264 21.02 2.50 19.62
N ARG A 265 20.40 3.60 19.20
CA ARG A 265 20.21 4.80 20.02
C ARG A 265 19.62 4.48 21.39
N VAL A 266 20.09 5.19 22.40
CA VAL A 266 19.67 5.02 23.80
C VAL A 266 18.84 6.23 24.24
N PRO A 267 17.87 6.03 25.14
CA PRO A 267 17.11 7.14 25.72
C PRO A 267 18.01 8.06 26.55
N LEU A 268 17.59 9.30 26.73
CA LEU A 268 18.21 10.23 27.67
C LEU A 268 17.83 9.82 29.10
N TYR A 269 18.82 9.62 29.95
CA TYR A 269 18.64 9.34 31.37
C TYR A 269 18.81 10.63 32.18
N ASN A 270 17.82 10.96 33.01
CA ASN A 270 17.90 12.07 33.95
C ASN A 270 18.38 11.53 35.30
N GLU A 271 19.63 11.84 35.66
CA GLU A 271 20.26 11.36 36.90
C GLU A 271 19.59 11.95 38.14
N ASP A 272 19.14 13.21 38.09
CA ASP A 272 18.50 13.89 39.22
C ASP A 272 17.13 13.27 39.57
N GLU A 273 16.37 12.86 38.54
CA GLU A 273 15.04 12.25 38.71
C GLU A 273 15.07 10.72 38.74
N GLY A 274 16.22 10.10 38.43
CA GLY A 274 16.41 8.66 38.41
C GLY A 274 15.57 7.92 37.36
N LYS A 275 15.13 8.61 36.30
CA LYS A 275 14.24 8.05 35.27
C LYS A 275 14.68 8.41 33.85
N PHE A 276 14.18 7.66 32.87
CA PHE A 276 14.36 8.01 31.46
C PHE A 276 13.37 9.09 31.05
N GLU A 277 13.85 10.07 30.28
CA GLU A 277 13.03 11.17 29.78
C GLU A 277 12.11 10.71 28.64
N THR A 278 10.89 11.21 28.65
CA THR A 278 9.89 10.92 27.61
C THR A 278 9.20 12.18 27.14
N GLU A 279 8.86 12.24 25.87
CA GLU A 279 8.10 13.31 25.25
C GLU A 279 6.82 12.79 24.58
N GLN A 280 5.86 13.69 24.37
CA GLN A 280 4.65 13.43 23.60
C GLN A 280 4.80 14.06 22.22
N LEU A 281 5.02 13.22 21.21
CA LEU A 281 5.12 13.67 19.82
C LEU A 281 3.72 13.93 19.25
N LYS A 282 3.58 15.08 18.60
CA LYS A 282 2.43 15.47 17.78
C LYS A 282 2.70 15.11 16.31
N TRP A 283 1.67 15.20 15.48
CA TRP A 283 1.79 14.96 14.03
C TRP A 283 2.87 15.82 13.35
N ALA A 284 3.00 17.09 13.74
CA ALA A 284 4.03 17.98 13.20
C ALA A 284 5.46 17.51 13.53
N ASP A 285 5.64 16.80 14.65
CA ASP A 285 6.92 16.24 15.05
C ASP A 285 7.24 14.98 14.23
N LEU A 286 6.22 14.15 13.98
CA LEU A 286 6.31 12.98 13.08
C LEU A 286 6.61 13.39 11.63
N GLN A 287 6.09 14.54 11.17
CA GLN A 287 6.44 15.10 9.86
C GLN A 287 7.93 15.46 9.76
N ARG A 288 8.51 16.04 10.82
CA ARG A 288 9.96 16.34 10.86
C ARG A 288 10.80 15.07 10.93
N GLU A 289 10.36 14.09 11.70
CA GLU A 289 11.01 12.78 11.78
C GLU A 289 11.00 12.05 10.43
N ALA A 290 9.88 12.08 9.71
CA ALA A 290 9.77 11.54 8.36
C ALA A 290 10.73 12.21 7.37
N GLN A 291 10.93 13.52 7.47
CA GLN A 291 11.95 14.24 6.68
C GLN A 291 13.38 13.79 7.02
N ASP A 292 13.66 13.60 8.31
CA ASP A 292 14.96 13.11 8.78
C ASP A 292 15.23 11.68 8.30
N MET A 293 14.24 10.79 8.41
CA MET A 293 14.26 9.42 7.89
C MET A 293 14.43 9.40 6.36
N THR A 294 13.76 10.31 5.65
CA THR A 294 13.92 10.47 4.20
C THR A 294 15.34 10.85 3.84
N ARG A 295 15.95 11.80 4.56
CA ARG A 295 17.35 12.18 4.33
C ARG A 295 18.30 11.02 4.59
N ASP A 296 18.09 10.27 5.68
CA ASP A 296 18.88 9.09 6.00
C ASP A 296 18.75 8.00 4.92
N ALA A 297 17.53 7.69 4.49
CA ALA A 297 17.24 6.74 3.43
C ALA A 297 17.94 7.12 2.11
N ARG A 298 17.87 8.40 1.71
CA ARG A 298 18.57 8.93 0.53
C ARG A 298 20.08 8.81 0.66
N ASN A 299 20.63 9.09 1.83
CA ASN A 299 22.07 9.00 2.07
C ASN A 299 22.55 7.54 2.01
N ILE A 300 21.85 6.61 2.65
CA ILE A 300 22.16 5.17 2.62
C ILE A 300 22.06 4.63 1.19
N TRP A 301 21.01 4.97 0.46
CA TRP A 301 20.84 4.58 -0.93
C TRP A 301 21.96 5.12 -1.83
N LYS A 302 22.36 6.39 -1.67
CA LYS A 302 23.49 6.99 -2.41
C LYS A 302 24.83 6.32 -2.10
N LYS A 303 25.08 5.93 -0.84
CA LYS A 303 26.28 5.18 -0.46
C LYS A 303 26.29 3.79 -1.13
N TRP A 304 25.16 3.08 -1.12
CA TRP A 304 25.01 1.79 -1.78
C TRP A 304 25.22 1.88 -3.29
N LYS A 305 24.56 2.82 -3.99
CA LYS A 305 24.74 3.02 -5.44
C LYS A 305 26.17 3.40 -5.84
N ARG A 306 26.93 4.05 -4.95
CA ARG A 306 28.36 4.38 -5.18
C ARG A 306 29.32 3.25 -4.78
N GLY A 307 28.82 2.14 -4.24
CA GLY A 307 29.66 1.02 -3.77
C GLY A 307 30.34 1.27 -2.42
N GLU A 308 30.02 2.37 -1.71
CA GLU A 308 30.54 2.67 -0.37
C GLU A 308 29.86 1.82 0.72
N LEU A 309 28.70 1.24 0.40
CA LEU A 309 27.96 0.32 1.25
C LEU A 309 27.77 -1.01 0.52
N SER A 310 28.15 -2.11 1.16
CA SER A 310 27.96 -3.46 0.57
C SER A 310 26.46 -3.79 0.44
N ASP A 311 26.13 -4.66 -0.51
CA ASP A 311 24.75 -5.08 -0.73
C ASP A 311 24.13 -5.69 0.53
N SER A 312 24.87 -6.58 1.23
CA SER A 312 24.42 -7.15 2.51
C SER A 312 24.09 -6.07 3.55
N LYS A 313 24.93 -5.05 3.72
CA LYS A 313 24.65 -3.96 4.67
C LYS A 313 23.43 -3.13 4.24
N PHE A 314 23.20 -2.96 2.94
CA PHE A 314 22.01 -2.28 2.44
C PHE A 314 20.75 -3.12 2.66
N GLN A 315 20.80 -4.43 2.42
CA GLN A 315 19.70 -5.36 2.71
C GLN A 315 19.35 -5.41 4.20
N ASP A 316 20.35 -5.23 5.07
CA ASP A 316 20.14 -5.18 6.53
C ASP A 316 19.59 -3.82 7.02
N SER A 317 19.64 -2.78 6.19
CA SER A 317 19.13 -1.45 6.55
C SER A 317 17.60 -1.39 6.52
N TYR A 318 17.01 -0.45 7.28
CA TYR A 318 15.57 -0.16 7.22
C TYR A 318 15.09 0.24 5.82
N TRP A 319 16.01 0.72 4.98
CA TRP A 319 15.70 1.35 3.71
C TRP A 319 15.82 0.40 2.52
N LYS A 320 15.97 -0.92 2.76
CA LYS A 320 16.04 -1.95 1.71
C LYS A 320 14.84 -1.90 0.75
N ARG A 321 13.68 -1.44 1.22
CA ARG A 321 12.46 -1.25 0.40
C ARG A 321 12.65 -0.29 -0.78
N PHE A 322 13.66 0.59 -0.73
CA PHE A 322 13.99 1.52 -1.81
C PHE A 322 15.02 0.96 -2.81
N LYS A 323 15.28 -0.35 -2.84
CA LYS A 323 16.27 -0.95 -3.74
C LYS A 323 16.01 -0.68 -5.23
N ASP A 324 14.73 -0.65 -5.61
CA ASP A 324 14.27 -0.61 -7.01
C ASP A 324 13.98 0.83 -7.50
N VAL A 325 14.14 1.85 -6.65
CA VAL A 325 13.97 3.25 -7.07
C VAL A 325 15.08 3.67 -8.03
N THR A 326 14.74 4.55 -8.97
CA THR A 326 15.66 4.96 -10.03
C THR A 326 16.49 6.19 -9.65
N SER A 327 15.96 7.02 -8.76
CA SER A 327 16.64 8.21 -8.26
C SER A 327 16.42 8.41 -6.77
N ALA A 328 17.34 9.13 -6.11
CA ALA A 328 17.19 9.46 -4.70
C ALA A 328 15.99 10.39 -4.43
N ASP A 329 15.54 11.15 -5.43
CA ASP A 329 14.41 12.08 -5.27
C ASP A 329 13.06 11.34 -5.21
N GLU A 330 13.00 10.10 -5.70
CA GLU A 330 11.85 9.20 -5.55
C GLU A 330 11.78 8.57 -4.13
N ILE A 331 12.80 8.76 -3.29
CA ILE A 331 12.81 8.25 -1.91
C ILE A 331 12.12 9.28 -1.01
N GLU A 332 11.02 8.84 -0.40
CA GLU A 332 10.25 9.58 0.58
C GLU A 332 9.75 8.61 1.66
N VAL A 333 9.94 9.01 2.92
CA VAL A 333 9.33 8.37 4.09
C VAL A 333 8.19 9.27 4.53
N LYS A 334 6.98 8.72 4.64
CA LYS A 334 5.81 9.52 5.02
C LYS A 334 5.65 9.61 6.55
N PRO A 335 4.95 10.64 7.09
CA PRO A 335 4.76 10.80 8.54
C PRO A 335 4.12 9.61 9.24
N GLU A 336 3.15 8.95 8.60
CA GLU A 336 2.53 7.73 9.13
C GLU A 336 3.49 6.55 9.17
N GLU A 337 4.42 6.47 8.22
CA GLU A 337 5.47 5.45 8.25
C GLU A 337 6.42 5.72 9.41
N ALA A 338 6.85 6.97 9.61
CA ALA A 338 7.70 7.35 10.75
C ALA A 338 7.01 7.03 12.09
N TYR A 339 5.71 7.28 12.20
CA TYR A 339 4.94 6.88 13.39
C TYR A 339 5.05 5.39 13.70
N VAL A 340 4.84 4.54 12.70
CA VAL A 340 4.91 3.09 12.84
C VAL A 340 6.35 2.62 13.06
N VAL A 341 7.33 3.14 12.31
CA VAL A 341 8.76 2.81 12.49
C VAL A 341 9.13 2.96 13.94
N SER A 342 8.89 4.11 14.55
CA SER A 342 9.43 4.34 15.88
C SER A 342 8.57 3.76 17.02
N THR A 343 7.33 3.34 16.73
CA THR A 343 6.59 2.41 17.61
C THR A 343 7.23 1.01 17.60
N LEU A 344 7.60 0.51 16.41
CA LEU A 344 8.27 -0.77 16.25
C LEU A 344 9.70 -0.74 16.81
N GLU A 345 10.43 0.38 16.66
CA GLU A 345 11.76 0.54 17.24
C GLU A 345 11.72 0.53 18.77
N THR A 346 10.71 1.16 19.37
CA THR A 346 10.51 1.12 20.83
C THR A 346 10.25 -0.31 21.31
N SER A 347 9.41 -1.05 20.58
CA SER A 347 9.12 -2.46 20.86
C SER A 347 10.36 -3.34 20.69
N ALA A 348 11.14 -3.11 19.62
CA ALA A 348 12.40 -3.80 19.36
C ALA A 348 13.44 -3.51 20.45
N ALA A 349 13.55 -2.27 20.90
CA ALA A 349 14.46 -1.87 21.96
C ALA A 349 14.09 -2.51 23.31
N ASN A 350 12.78 -2.57 23.63
CA ASN A 350 12.29 -3.24 24.82
C ASN A 350 12.60 -4.74 24.81
N ALA A 351 12.30 -5.43 23.70
CA ALA A 351 12.59 -6.84 23.54
C ALA A 351 14.10 -7.12 23.65
N ARG A 352 14.93 -6.30 23.00
CA ARG A 352 16.40 -6.39 23.12
C ARG A 352 16.87 -6.18 24.55
N GLY A 353 16.30 -5.23 25.29
CA GLY A 353 16.59 -5.02 26.71
C GLY A 353 16.31 -6.28 27.55
N TRP A 354 15.15 -6.92 27.35
CA TRP A 354 14.83 -8.20 27.99
C TRP A 354 15.73 -9.34 27.53
N ALA A 355 16.12 -9.37 26.26
CA ALA A 355 17.04 -10.36 25.75
C ALA A 355 18.41 -10.27 26.44
N HIS A 356 18.91 -9.05 26.64
CA HIS A 356 20.12 -8.81 27.43
C HIS A 356 19.94 -9.17 28.91
N HIS A 357 18.79 -8.82 29.51
CA HIS A 357 18.50 -9.17 30.91
C HIS A 357 18.49 -10.68 31.14
N TYR A 358 17.78 -11.44 30.31
CA TYR A 358 17.73 -12.90 30.42
C TYR A 358 19.04 -13.58 30.02
N GLY A 359 19.79 -12.99 29.08
CA GLY A 359 21.12 -13.47 28.70
C GLY A 359 22.23 -13.12 29.69
N ALA A 360 21.99 -12.16 30.59
CA ALA A 360 22.96 -11.76 31.60
C ALA A 360 23.27 -12.94 32.53
N GLY A 361 24.54 -13.23 32.76
CA GLY A 361 24.93 -14.36 33.61
C GLY A 361 24.84 -15.73 32.92
N PHE A 362 24.47 -15.82 31.63
CA PHE A 362 24.35 -17.12 30.94
C PHE A 362 25.69 -17.84 30.87
N LYS A 363 26.77 -17.12 30.49
CA LYS A 363 28.12 -17.68 30.43
C LYS A 363 28.60 -18.14 31.81
N GLU A 364 28.35 -17.35 32.84
CA GLU A 364 28.64 -17.64 34.23
C GLU A 364 27.86 -18.87 34.70
N SER A 365 26.60 -19.02 34.29
CA SER A 365 25.75 -20.18 34.59
C SER A 365 26.30 -21.44 33.93
N VAL A 366 26.73 -21.36 32.67
CA VAL A 366 27.39 -22.48 31.96
C VAL A 366 28.66 -22.91 32.67
N GLU A 367 29.52 -21.97 33.06
CA GLU A 367 30.76 -22.27 33.78
C GLU A 367 30.51 -22.83 35.18
N THR A 368 29.52 -22.29 35.90
CA THR A 368 29.08 -22.80 37.20
C THR A 368 28.56 -24.23 37.07
N LEU A 369 27.74 -24.52 36.07
CA LEU A 369 27.21 -25.85 35.81
C LEU A 369 28.33 -26.86 35.51
N LYS A 370 29.34 -26.48 34.70
CA LYS A 370 30.53 -27.31 34.46
C LYS A 370 31.27 -27.62 35.76
N LYS A 371 31.45 -26.63 36.65
CA LYS A 371 32.10 -26.82 37.96
C LYS A 371 31.29 -27.73 38.87
N LEU A 372 29.97 -27.52 38.94
CA LEU A 372 29.06 -28.35 39.74
C LEU A 372 29.07 -29.81 39.27
N ARG A 373 29.05 -30.07 37.96
CA ARG A 373 29.13 -31.43 37.40
C ARG A 373 30.46 -32.11 37.74
N LYS A 374 31.59 -31.39 37.64
CA LYS A 374 32.91 -31.90 38.05
C LYS A 374 32.94 -32.24 39.55
N ALA A 375 32.40 -31.35 40.40
CA ALA A 375 32.30 -31.59 41.83
C ALA A 375 31.41 -32.80 42.13
N PHE A 376 30.27 -32.94 41.45
CA PHE A 376 29.37 -34.08 41.61
C PHE A 376 30.09 -35.40 41.31
N THR A 377 30.79 -35.51 40.18
CA THR A 377 31.56 -36.72 39.85
C THR A 377 32.68 -37.02 40.85
N PHE A 378 33.31 -35.99 41.42
CA PHE A 378 34.32 -36.18 42.46
C PHE A 378 33.71 -36.75 43.75
N TYR A 379 32.64 -36.13 44.25
CA TYR A 379 31.97 -36.56 45.48
C TYR A 379 31.25 -37.90 45.34
N GLU A 380 30.69 -38.20 44.16
CA GLU A 380 30.09 -39.51 43.86
C GLU A 380 31.12 -40.64 44.00
N LYS A 381 32.34 -40.45 43.50
CA LYS A 381 33.43 -41.42 43.68
C LYS A 381 33.87 -41.52 45.14
N LEU A 382 34.01 -40.39 45.83
CA LEU A 382 34.44 -40.34 47.23
C LEU A 382 33.42 -41.03 48.17
N GLU A 383 32.15 -40.72 48.01
CA GLU A 383 31.04 -41.35 48.75
C GLU A 383 30.93 -42.85 48.42
N GLY A 384 31.28 -43.28 47.20
CA GLY A 384 31.31 -44.69 46.82
C GLY A 384 32.43 -45.51 47.47
N ILE A 385 33.57 -44.88 47.83
CA ILE A 385 34.70 -45.54 48.50
C ILE A 385 34.70 -45.38 50.03
N THR A 386 33.85 -44.50 50.57
CA THR A 386 33.76 -44.21 52.01
C THR A 386 32.79 -45.17 52.70
N SER A 387 33.19 -45.72 53.84
CA SER A 387 32.35 -46.63 54.64
C SER A 387 31.10 -45.91 55.19
N GLU A 388 29.99 -46.64 55.39
CA GLU A 388 28.73 -46.04 55.89
C GLU A 388 28.91 -45.30 57.23
N GLU A 389 29.75 -45.84 58.12
CA GLU A 389 30.07 -45.23 59.42
C GLU A 389 30.88 -43.93 59.31
N GLU A 390 31.48 -43.64 58.15
CA GLU A 390 32.28 -42.43 57.92
C GLU A 390 31.59 -41.41 57.02
N LYS A 391 30.50 -41.79 56.33
CA LYS A 391 29.74 -40.89 55.44
C LYS A 391 29.18 -39.67 56.17
N TRP A 392 28.87 -39.78 57.47
CA TRP A 392 28.41 -38.62 58.26
C TRP A 392 29.43 -37.48 58.30
N LYS A 393 30.74 -37.78 58.22
CA LYS A 393 31.81 -36.76 58.17
C LYS A 393 31.80 -35.97 56.87
N LEU A 394 31.22 -36.54 55.81
CA LEU A 394 31.08 -35.91 54.50
C LEU A 394 29.77 -35.12 54.37
N MET A 395 28.79 -35.36 55.26
CA MET A 395 27.51 -34.67 55.22
C MET A 395 27.71 -33.15 55.35
N LYS A 396 26.93 -32.42 54.57
CA LYS A 396 26.92 -30.96 54.59
C LYS A 396 25.50 -30.51 54.92
N GLU A 397 25.40 -29.41 55.65
CA GLU A 397 24.13 -28.77 55.96
C GLU A 397 23.51 -28.21 54.66
N ASP A 398 22.23 -28.52 54.40
CA ASP A 398 21.44 -27.90 53.33
C ASP A 398 21.04 -26.48 53.76
N GLY A 399 21.95 -25.52 53.61
CA GLY A 399 21.83 -24.17 54.18
C GLY A 399 20.76 -23.26 53.55
N ARG A 400 19.50 -23.70 53.42
CA ARG A 400 18.44 -22.90 52.78
C ARG A 400 17.35 -22.37 53.71
N ARG A 401 17.19 -21.04 53.62
CA ARG A 401 16.03 -20.14 53.83
C ARG A 401 15.34 -20.06 55.20
N PHE A 402 15.56 -20.97 56.15
CA PHE A 402 14.93 -20.89 57.48
C PHE A 402 15.87 -21.35 58.61
N THR A 403 17.15 -20.99 58.54
CA THR A 403 18.17 -21.36 59.54
C THR A 403 17.80 -20.97 60.97
N ASP A 404 16.91 -20.00 61.14
CA ASP A 404 16.51 -19.46 62.44
C ASP A 404 15.27 -20.16 63.04
N LEU A 405 14.57 -21.01 62.28
CA LEU A 405 13.29 -21.61 62.70
C LEU A 405 13.32 -23.15 62.76
N ILE A 406 14.19 -23.82 62.00
CA ILE A 406 14.29 -25.29 61.99
C ILE A 406 15.77 -25.68 61.84
N PRO A 407 16.30 -26.65 62.61
CA PRO A 407 17.65 -27.18 62.41
C PRO A 407 17.88 -27.62 60.96
N ALA A 408 19.05 -27.30 60.40
CA ALA A 408 19.36 -27.61 59.02
C ALA A 408 19.47 -29.13 58.81
N ASP A 409 18.71 -29.66 57.84
CA ASP A 409 18.86 -31.06 57.42
C ASP A 409 20.28 -31.26 56.85
N THR A 410 20.98 -32.27 57.35
CA THR A 410 22.26 -32.70 56.79
C THR A 410 22.02 -33.67 55.64
N LYS A 411 22.65 -33.42 54.50
CA LYS A 411 22.55 -34.27 53.30
C LYS A 411 23.93 -34.58 52.77
N LEU A 412 24.04 -35.69 52.04
CA LEU A 412 25.26 -36.01 51.31
C LEU A 412 25.55 -34.94 50.24
N PRO A 413 26.82 -34.58 50.02
CA PRO A 413 27.22 -33.62 49.00
C PRO A 413 26.65 -33.91 47.61
N THR A 414 26.57 -35.18 47.19
CA THR A 414 25.97 -35.56 45.91
C THR A 414 24.50 -35.14 45.77
N VAL A 415 23.70 -35.27 46.83
CA VAL A 415 22.28 -34.87 46.84
C VAL A 415 22.15 -33.36 46.70
N LEU A 416 22.98 -32.60 47.43
CA LEU A 416 23.01 -31.14 47.36
C LEU A 416 23.47 -30.65 45.99
N LEU A 417 24.53 -31.24 45.45
CA LEU A 417 25.07 -30.92 44.12
C LEU A 417 24.09 -31.26 43.02
N LYS A 418 23.36 -32.39 43.11
CA LYS A 418 22.32 -32.74 42.15
C LYS A 418 21.20 -31.70 42.12
N LYS A 419 20.75 -31.23 43.29
CA LYS A 419 19.76 -30.15 43.40
C LYS A 419 20.27 -28.83 42.81
N LEU A 420 21.52 -28.45 43.11
CA LEU A 420 22.15 -27.25 42.55
C LEU A 420 22.32 -27.35 41.02
N ILE A 421 22.71 -28.51 40.50
CA ILE A 421 22.80 -28.78 39.06
C ILE A 421 21.42 -28.58 38.42
N GLN A 422 20.38 -29.20 38.96
CA GLN A 422 19.01 -29.08 38.43
C GLN A 422 18.53 -27.62 38.42
N GLU A 423 18.79 -26.87 39.49
CA GLU A 423 18.41 -25.46 39.56
C GLU A 423 19.18 -24.59 38.57
N GLN A 424 20.49 -24.82 38.42
CA GLN A 424 21.29 -24.08 37.45
C GLN A 424 20.95 -24.45 36.01
N GLU A 425 20.62 -25.71 35.74
CA GLU A 425 20.08 -26.14 34.44
C GLU A 425 18.76 -25.46 34.13
N GLY A 426 17.85 -25.39 35.12
CA GLY A 426 16.58 -24.67 34.99
C GLY A 426 16.78 -23.19 34.67
N ARG A 427 17.66 -22.50 35.41
CA ARG A 427 18.00 -21.09 35.14
C ARG A 427 18.63 -20.90 33.76
N MET A 428 19.57 -21.76 33.38
CA MET A 428 20.24 -21.71 32.08
C MET A 428 19.23 -21.92 30.95
N LYS A 429 18.32 -22.90 31.08
CA LYS A 429 17.27 -23.16 30.09
C LYS A 429 16.31 -21.98 29.98
N GLN A 430 15.86 -21.42 31.11
CA GLN A 430 15.01 -20.23 31.12
C GLN A 430 15.71 -19.04 30.44
N ALA A 431 16.97 -18.78 30.77
CA ALA A 431 17.78 -17.73 30.16
C ALA A 431 17.93 -17.92 28.64
N GLN A 432 18.20 -19.16 28.21
CA GLN A 432 18.32 -19.52 26.80
C GLN A 432 17.01 -19.29 26.04
N GLU A 433 15.90 -19.86 26.52
CA GLU A 433 14.59 -19.79 25.85
C GLU A 433 14.04 -18.36 25.84
N SER A 434 14.12 -17.66 26.99
CA SER A 434 13.63 -16.28 27.11
C SER A 434 14.50 -15.31 26.32
N GLY A 435 15.82 -15.42 26.43
CA GLY A 435 16.76 -14.58 25.69
C GLY A 435 16.62 -14.76 24.18
N ALA A 436 16.59 -16.01 23.69
CA ALA A 436 16.43 -16.30 22.28
C ALA A 436 15.06 -15.82 21.73
N SER A 437 13.97 -16.01 22.49
CA SER A 437 12.64 -15.54 22.11
C SER A 437 12.58 -14.02 21.98
N GLN A 438 13.18 -13.28 22.92
CA GLN A 438 13.22 -11.82 22.88
C GLN A 438 14.10 -11.27 21.74
N TRP A 439 15.19 -11.96 21.41
CA TRP A 439 15.97 -11.65 20.20
C TRP A 439 15.18 -11.90 18.91
N ALA A 440 14.46 -13.03 18.82
CA ALA A 440 13.61 -13.32 17.67
C ALA A 440 12.52 -12.25 17.49
N GLN A 441 11.89 -11.81 18.59
CA GLN A 441 10.92 -10.72 18.55
C GLN A 441 11.55 -9.41 18.08
N THR A 442 12.77 -9.09 18.54
CA THR A 442 13.52 -7.90 18.09
C THR A 442 13.75 -7.92 16.58
N GLU A 443 14.22 -9.04 16.04
CA GLU A 443 14.46 -9.19 14.60
C GLU A 443 13.15 -9.16 13.79
N GLU A 444 12.06 -9.70 14.32
CA GLU A 444 10.74 -9.61 13.68
C GLU A 444 10.24 -8.15 13.59
N GLN A 445 10.41 -7.35 14.65
CA GLN A 445 10.07 -5.93 14.61
C GLN A 445 10.93 -5.17 13.58
N ILE A 446 12.24 -5.44 13.55
CA ILE A 446 13.17 -4.86 12.58
C ILE A 446 12.79 -5.26 11.15
N GLU A 447 12.45 -6.54 10.94
CA GLU A 447 12.03 -7.02 9.63
C GLU A 447 10.71 -6.39 9.19
N THR A 448 9.79 -6.16 10.14
CA THR A 448 8.56 -5.41 9.88
C THR A 448 8.88 -3.98 9.46
N ILE A 449 9.76 -3.25 10.17
CA ILE A 449 10.21 -1.89 9.81
C ILE A 449 10.71 -1.84 8.36
N ARG A 450 11.53 -2.82 7.95
CA ARG A 450 12.08 -2.91 6.59
C ARG A 450 11.01 -3.10 5.51
N HIS A 451 9.81 -3.52 5.90
CA HIS A 451 8.71 -3.86 5.01
C HIS A 451 7.47 -2.98 5.17
N ILE A 452 7.50 -1.96 6.03
CA ILE A 452 6.37 -1.05 6.12
C ILE A 452 6.33 -0.11 4.91
N GLN A 453 5.13 0.30 4.50
CA GLN A 453 4.90 1.36 3.53
C GLN A 453 3.55 2.00 3.79
N SER A 454 3.40 3.29 3.47
CA SER A 454 2.11 3.96 3.44
C SER A 454 1.16 3.21 2.50
N ALA A 455 -0.07 2.97 2.97
CA ALA A 455 -1.10 2.28 2.21
C ALA A 455 -1.35 2.98 0.87
N GLU A 456 -1.29 4.30 0.82
CA GLU A 456 -1.48 5.08 -0.40
C GLU A 456 -0.38 4.77 -1.44
N THR A 457 0.89 4.76 -1.01
CA THR A 457 2.03 4.49 -1.88
C THR A 457 1.99 3.05 -2.39
N TYR A 458 1.66 2.11 -1.50
CA TYR A 458 1.51 0.69 -1.85
C TYR A 458 0.36 0.48 -2.85
N ALA A 459 -0.81 1.01 -2.55
CA ALA A 459 -2.01 0.87 -3.36
C ALA A 459 -1.84 1.52 -4.74
N TYR A 460 -1.22 2.70 -4.81
CA TYR A 460 -0.90 3.35 -6.09
C TYR A 460 0.03 2.49 -6.95
N SER A 461 1.08 1.90 -6.36
CA SER A 461 1.97 0.98 -7.08
C SER A 461 1.22 -0.27 -7.58
N GLU A 462 0.39 -0.87 -6.73
CA GLU A 462 -0.40 -2.05 -7.11
C GLU A 462 -1.43 -1.73 -8.21
N ALA A 463 -2.09 -0.59 -8.13
CA ALA A 463 -3.07 -0.11 -9.12
C ALA A 463 -2.41 0.16 -10.47
N THR A 464 -1.31 0.91 -10.50
CA THR A 464 -0.59 1.23 -11.74
C THR A 464 -0.05 -0.01 -12.44
N ASP A 465 0.44 -1.01 -11.70
CA ASP A 465 0.82 -2.32 -12.22
C ASP A 465 -0.39 -3.08 -12.78
N ALA A 466 -1.54 -3.04 -12.11
CA ALA A 466 -2.76 -3.69 -12.57
C ALA A 466 -3.28 -3.09 -13.88
N TYR A 467 -3.43 -1.77 -13.94
CA TYR A 467 -3.84 -1.07 -15.16
C TYR A 467 -2.86 -1.29 -16.31
N ALA A 468 -1.54 -1.26 -16.05
CA ALA A 468 -0.54 -1.57 -17.06
C ALA A 468 -0.74 -2.96 -17.69
N ARG A 469 -1.01 -4.00 -16.87
CA ARG A 469 -1.29 -5.35 -17.35
C ARG A 469 -2.57 -5.41 -18.19
N LEU A 470 -3.61 -4.69 -17.81
CA LEU A 470 -4.85 -4.59 -18.58
C LEU A 470 -4.65 -3.84 -19.90
N GLY A 471 -3.89 -2.74 -19.90
CA GLY A 471 -3.49 -2.02 -21.11
C GLY A 471 -2.72 -2.92 -22.08
N MET A 472 -1.79 -3.75 -21.58
CA MET A 472 -1.11 -4.76 -22.40
C MET A 472 -2.08 -5.84 -22.93
N ASN A 473 -3.07 -6.24 -22.15
CA ASN A 473 -4.10 -7.18 -22.60
C ASN A 473 -4.93 -6.56 -23.75
N ALA A 474 -5.44 -5.35 -23.57
CA ALA A 474 -6.17 -4.59 -24.59
C ALA A 474 -5.34 -4.36 -25.87
N MET A 475 -4.03 -4.08 -25.71
CA MET A 475 -3.08 -3.98 -26.82
C MET A 475 -3.01 -5.28 -27.64
N ARG A 476 -2.86 -6.43 -26.98
CA ARG A 476 -2.81 -7.73 -27.67
C ARG A 476 -4.09 -8.02 -28.45
N HIS A 477 -5.26 -7.70 -27.88
CA HIS A 477 -6.53 -7.87 -28.59
C HIS A 477 -6.67 -6.88 -29.76
N THR A 478 -6.21 -5.65 -29.60
CA THR A 478 -6.16 -4.67 -30.70
C THR A 478 -5.29 -5.16 -31.85
N ASP A 479 -4.10 -5.67 -31.56
CA ASP A 479 -3.18 -6.17 -32.58
C ASP A 479 -3.76 -7.38 -33.34
N LYS A 480 -4.45 -8.29 -32.63
CA LYS A 480 -5.20 -9.38 -33.26
C LYS A 480 -6.29 -8.88 -34.21
N LEU A 481 -7.09 -7.91 -33.78
CA LEU A 481 -8.15 -7.30 -34.60
C LEU A 481 -7.58 -6.58 -35.82
N LYS A 482 -6.45 -5.87 -35.66
CA LYS A 482 -5.76 -5.19 -36.78
C LYS A 482 -5.26 -6.21 -37.81
N ALA A 483 -4.68 -7.33 -37.36
CA ALA A 483 -4.23 -8.40 -38.25
C ALA A 483 -5.39 -9.06 -39.03
N GLN A 484 -6.61 -9.04 -38.48
CA GLN A 484 -7.83 -9.53 -39.12
C GLN A 484 -8.53 -8.50 -40.02
N GLY A 485 -8.04 -7.25 -40.07
CA GLY A 485 -8.70 -6.14 -40.78
C GLY A 485 -9.99 -5.65 -40.09
N ASP A 486 -10.21 -6.04 -38.83
CA ASP A 486 -11.46 -5.86 -38.10
C ASP A 486 -11.40 -4.73 -37.06
N SER A 487 -10.23 -4.13 -36.82
CA SER A 487 -10.06 -3.07 -35.81
C SER A 487 -10.66 -1.75 -36.30
N LYS A 488 -11.71 -1.27 -35.63
CA LYS A 488 -12.28 0.08 -35.87
C LYS A 488 -11.44 1.18 -35.19
N LYS A 489 -10.97 0.89 -33.98
CA LYS A 489 -10.19 1.77 -33.10
C LYS A 489 -9.45 0.90 -32.08
N PRO A 490 -8.36 1.39 -31.45
CA PRO A 490 -7.70 0.67 -30.37
C PRO A 490 -8.68 0.34 -29.24
N LEU A 491 -8.55 -0.85 -28.65
CA LEU A 491 -9.15 -1.15 -27.35
C LEU A 491 -8.35 -0.42 -26.29
N ALA A 492 -8.99 0.38 -25.45
CA ALA A 492 -8.31 1.12 -24.39
C ALA A 492 -8.99 0.85 -23.06
N VAL A 493 -8.21 0.68 -22.00
CA VAL A 493 -8.76 0.71 -20.64
C VAL A 493 -8.95 2.17 -20.28
N ALA A 494 -10.19 2.56 -20.02
CA ALA A 494 -10.56 3.92 -19.69
C ALA A 494 -10.87 4.02 -18.19
N LEU A 495 -9.99 4.67 -17.45
CA LEU A 495 -10.14 4.84 -16.01
C LEU A 495 -11.20 5.90 -15.75
N GLU A 496 -12.15 5.62 -14.88
CA GLU A 496 -13.27 6.49 -14.55
C GLU A 496 -13.28 6.92 -13.08
N ASN A 497 -13.48 8.21 -12.82
CA ASN A 497 -13.66 8.74 -11.47
C ASN A 497 -14.96 8.21 -10.86
N LEU A 498 -14.94 7.80 -9.58
CA LEU A 498 -16.10 7.23 -8.93
C LEU A 498 -16.55 8.00 -7.67
N PHE A 499 -15.87 7.81 -6.54
CA PHE A 499 -16.30 8.36 -5.25
C PHE A 499 -15.29 9.37 -4.69
N PRO A 500 -15.71 10.58 -4.25
CA PRO A 500 -14.82 11.63 -3.77
C PRO A 500 -13.79 11.19 -2.71
N GLU A 501 -14.21 10.33 -1.79
CA GLU A 501 -13.42 9.79 -0.69
C GLU A 501 -12.34 8.78 -1.11
N SER A 502 -12.42 8.29 -2.35
CA SER A 502 -11.50 7.28 -2.88
C SER A 502 -10.52 7.89 -3.87
N TYR A 503 -9.26 7.46 -3.83
CA TYR A 503 -8.21 7.92 -4.73
C TYR A 503 -8.50 7.56 -6.18
N GLY A 504 -8.33 8.54 -7.08
CA GLY A 504 -8.65 8.44 -8.51
C GLY A 504 -9.98 9.09 -8.88
N SER A 505 -10.68 9.68 -7.93
CA SER A 505 -11.91 10.43 -8.17
C SER A 505 -11.68 11.88 -8.61
N HIS A 506 -10.57 12.49 -8.18
CA HIS A 506 -10.21 13.86 -8.56
C HIS A 506 -9.47 13.87 -9.91
N PRO A 507 -9.65 14.90 -10.78
CA PRO A 507 -8.95 15.03 -12.06
C PRO A 507 -7.42 14.85 -11.99
N ASP A 508 -6.77 15.47 -11.00
CA ASP A 508 -5.32 15.36 -10.86
C ASP A 508 -4.89 13.92 -10.52
N GLU A 509 -5.67 13.23 -9.69
CA GLU A 509 -5.36 11.87 -9.24
C GLU A 509 -5.54 10.84 -10.34
N ILE A 510 -6.62 10.97 -11.13
CA ILE A 510 -6.86 10.07 -12.25
C ILE A 510 -5.82 10.30 -13.36
N VAL A 511 -5.39 11.56 -13.57
CA VAL A 511 -4.27 11.89 -14.45
C VAL A 511 -2.98 11.25 -13.97
N ASP A 512 -2.69 11.34 -12.66
CA ASP A 512 -1.52 10.70 -12.07
C ASP A 512 -1.58 9.18 -12.21
N LEU A 513 -2.72 8.57 -11.91
CA LEU A 513 -2.94 7.12 -12.05
C LEU A 513 -2.73 6.65 -13.49
N VAL A 514 -3.25 7.39 -14.48
CA VAL A 514 -3.03 7.06 -15.90
C VAL A 514 -1.57 7.26 -16.31
N LYS A 515 -0.91 8.33 -15.88
CA LYS A 515 0.52 8.55 -16.17
C LYS A 515 1.39 7.46 -15.55
N GLY A 516 1.14 7.11 -14.28
CA GLY A 516 1.83 6.04 -13.58
C GLY A 516 1.63 4.69 -14.27
N SER A 517 0.38 4.37 -14.64
CA SER A 517 0.05 3.14 -15.37
C SER A 517 0.72 3.08 -16.74
N ARG A 518 0.79 4.22 -17.46
CA ARG A 518 1.48 4.31 -18.75
C ARG A 518 2.99 4.13 -18.61
N LYS A 519 3.62 4.77 -17.62
CA LYS A 519 5.06 4.58 -17.31
C LYS A 519 5.33 3.10 -17.02
N ARG A 520 4.50 2.48 -16.18
CA ARG A 520 4.64 1.06 -15.83
C ARG A 520 4.46 0.12 -17.03
N MET A 521 3.45 0.37 -17.87
CA MET A 521 3.24 -0.37 -19.11
C MET A 521 4.43 -0.21 -20.07
N GLN A 522 4.96 1.00 -20.21
CA GLN A 522 6.13 1.28 -21.03
C GLN A 522 7.35 0.48 -20.55
N GLU A 523 7.62 0.46 -19.23
CA GLU A 523 8.70 -0.35 -18.64
C GLU A 523 8.55 -1.83 -18.99
N MET A 524 7.36 -2.41 -18.78
CA MET A 524 7.07 -3.81 -19.11
C MET A 524 7.26 -4.10 -20.61
N LEU A 525 6.85 -3.20 -21.49
CA LEU A 525 7.01 -3.36 -22.94
C LEU A 525 8.48 -3.30 -23.37
N VAL A 526 9.26 -2.37 -22.79
CA VAL A 526 10.70 -2.26 -23.05
C VAL A 526 11.45 -3.50 -22.55
N GLN A 527 11.10 -4.00 -21.37
CA GLN A 527 11.63 -5.27 -20.85
C GLN A 527 11.32 -6.45 -21.78
N ASN A 528 10.19 -6.40 -22.50
CA ASN A 528 9.81 -7.37 -23.53
C ASN A 528 10.40 -7.06 -24.93
N GLY A 529 11.42 -6.20 -25.02
CA GLY A 529 12.16 -5.92 -26.25
C GLY A 529 11.52 -4.86 -27.17
N MET A 530 10.48 -4.15 -26.74
CA MET A 530 9.90 -3.06 -27.52
C MET A 530 10.76 -1.78 -27.39
N ASN A 531 10.96 -1.05 -28.50
CA ASN A 531 11.59 0.28 -28.44
C ASN A 531 10.77 1.24 -27.55
N LYS A 532 11.48 2.07 -26.76
CA LYS A 532 10.92 3.08 -25.84
C LYS A 532 9.84 3.98 -26.45
N GLU A 533 10.05 4.51 -27.65
CA GLU A 533 9.09 5.40 -28.34
C GLU A 533 7.81 4.65 -28.71
N LYS A 534 7.97 3.45 -29.29
CA LYS A 534 6.83 2.58 -29.62
C LYS A 534 6.07 2.16 -28.36
N ALA A 535 6.78 1.83 -27.28
CA ALA A 535 6.18 1.48 -26.00
C ALA A 535 5.37 2.63 -25.39
N MET A 536 5.88 3.86 -25.44
CA MET A 536 5.16 5.06 -25.00
C MET A 536 3.89 5.30 -25.81
N LYS A 537 3.96 5.16 -27.15
CA LYS A 537 2.80 5.29 -28.03
C LYS A 537 1.73 4.24 -27.70
N ARG A 538 2.13 2.97 -27.54
CA ARG A 538 1.21 1.88 -27.16
C ARG A 538 0.57 2.11 -25.80
N ALA A 539 1.34 2.54 -24.80
CA ALA A 539 0.79 2.87 -23.49
C ALA A 539 -0.26 4.00 -23.58
N THR A 540 0.00 5.02 -24.40
CA THR A 540 -0.93 6.14 -24.61
C THR A 540 -2.22 5.70 -25.33
N GLU A 541 -2.12 4.81 -26.31
CA GLU A 541 -3.27 4.27 -27.06
C GLU A 541 -4.17 3.36 -26.23
N HIS A 542 -3.63 2.67 -25.23
CA HIS A 542 -4.33 1.59 -24.52
C HIS A 542 -4.70 1.90 -23.07
N LEU A 543 -4.27 3.05 -22.55
CA LEU A 543 -4.63 3.56 -21.22
C LEU A 543 -5.12 4.99 -21.35
N THR A 544 -6.39 5.21 -21.03
CA THR A 544 -7.10 6.48 -21.24
C THR A 544 -7.95 6.84 -20.02
N ILE A 545 -8.59 8.00 -20.06
CA ILE A 545 -9.51 8.47 -19.01
C ILE A 545 -10.90 8.56 -19.63
N THR A 546 -11.90 8.07 -18.91
CA THR A 546 -13.30 8.48 -19.05
C THR A 546 -13.61 9.35 -17.83
N PHE A 547 -14.17 10.53 -18.03
CA PHE A 547 -14.51 11.42 -16.93
C PHE A 547 -16.02 11.50 -16.78
N ASP A 548 -16.56 10.87 -15.74
CA ASP A 548 -17.98 10.82 -15.45
C ASP A 548 -18.39 12.08 -14.68
N THR A 549 -19.20 12.90 -15.33
CA THR A 549 -19.74 14.15 -14.78
C THR A 549 -20.88 13.92 -13.77
N GLY A 550 -21.54 12.77 -13.80
CA GLY A 550 -22.51 12.35 -12.79
C GLY A 550 -21.86 12.15 -11.42
N HIS A 551 -20.70 11.50 -11.39
CA HIS A 551 -19.91 11.31 -10.16
C HIS A 551 -19.36 12.63 -9.59
N ILE A 552 -19.15 13.66 -10.42
CA ILE A 552 -18.74 14.99 -9.94
C ILE A 552 -19.81 15.59 -9.01
N ASN A 553 -21.09 15.33 -9.25
CA ASN A 553 -22.17 15.84 -8.41
C ASN A 553 -22.19 15.24 -7.00
N MET A 554 -21.33 14.25 -6.71
CA MET A 554 -21.15 13.70 -5.38
C MET A 554 -20.19 14.51 -4.52
N TRP A 555 -19.36 15.36 -5.13
CA TRP A 555 -18.46 16.26 -4.42
C TRP A 555 -19.27 17.36 -3.73
N ARG A 556 -18.98 17.61 -2.45
CA ARG A 556 -19.69 18.58 -1.62
C ARG A 556 -18.73 19.56 -1.00
#